data_AF-A0A7C6CYZ3-F1
#
_entry.id   AF-A0A7C6CYZ3-F1
#
_cell.length_a   1.000
_cell.length_b   1.000
_cell.length_c   1.000
_cell.angle_alpha   90.00
_cell.angle_beta   90.00
_cell.angle_gamma   90.00
#
_symmetry.space_group_name_H-M   'P 1'
#
loop_
_entity.id
_entity.type
_entity.pdbx_description
1 polymer ?
#
loop_
_entity_poly.entity_id
_entity_poly.type
_entity_poly.pdbx_seq_one_letter_code
_entity_poly.pdbx_strand_id
1 'polypeptide(L)'
;MLVHTRVPGRIYDGPEPRVQVCGDFTELNLTSRYAPTRELTVAVKDESGRGVPGAAVEFQVFNFGRFSTLGRLTSDHQGEARLSTGRGDLMAFASSPAGWGYSLVKGSEFSAEVVLCSEPPSEGFQFTMAPPPEIPGEEPPVTEAERAANNARLKYEDEVRTAYEATFLREGEARALAEELGFDEGAVVDILGKARGNSGPMAEFLREVGPRYGQWALRILQVLSPKDLTDSTGEILMDHLEYALLEQKGCSGQDFAHYVLCPRISLEPIRAYRAFFRSAFSAKQQGEFRKDPARIARWIRQNIQEVPLRAVRGFPTPRGVYELGIGDIHAKEILFVAMARSFGIPARLDPIGRRPQFRQGGAWVDVRLGRERVEPDGQAQAGVIHLTRQGDAASQLEYYRHFALSRLTNNTFQVLRFRDLDEASFDEVGFSDLLEARPGYYWLTVGLRLPDGSVRGWVQPFYLRPGETRTVPLALQSDALQGDSLGYMGELALHEVSGKAVQVTPDTWAKGMLLAWIEPDREPSKHLLKELGELGEEYESLGCAVVLAVGEERLSSSLAPGAYPTLPQGTVFCLDGSYVGVGLVESALGKTFPRDFPLVFAVNARGEVVYVSTGYRIGMGMQVLQALSQSPV
;
A
#
# COMPACT_ATOMS: atom_id res chain seq x y z
N MET A 1 12.18 11.03 -7.23
CA MET A 1 13.18 9.94 -7.17
C MET A 1 13.42 9.33 -8.54
N LEU A 2 12.42 8.75 -9.21
CA LEU A 2 12.50 8.36 -10.62
C LEU A 2 11.11 8.52 -11.24
N VAL A 3 11.00 9.28 -12.33
CA VAL A 3 9.82 9.29 -13.20
C VAL A 3 10.24 8.57 -14.48
N HIS A 4 9.54 7.50 -14.82
CA HIS A 4 9.93 6.64 -15.94
C HIS A 4 8.71 6.12 -16.69
N THR A 5 8.93 5.70 -17.93
CA THR A 5 7.91 5.07 -18.76
C THR A 5 8.50 3.91 -19.56
N ARG A 6 7.64 3.03 -20.08
CA ARG A 6 8.05 1.93 -20.94
C ARG A 6 7.42 2.06 -22.31
N VAL A 7 8.25 2.15 -23.33
CA VAL A 7 7.80 2.14 -24.73
C VAL A 7 7.99 0.75 -25.33
N PRO A 8 7.06 0.25 -26.17
CA PRO A 8 7.23 -1.04 -26.86
C PRO A 8 8.46 -1.03 -27.79
N GLY A 9 9.14 -2.17 -27.85
CA GLY A 9 10.29 -2.39 -28.72
C GLY A 9 11.64 -1.97 -28.11
N ARG A 10 12.72 -2.34 -28.81
CA ARG A 10 14.11 -2.06 -28.43
C ARG A 10 14.70 -0.83 -29.11
N ILE A 11 14.03 -0.35 -30.14
CA ILE A 11 14.50 0.78 -30.95
C ILE A 11 13.72 1.99 -30.47
N TYR A 12 14.42 2.84 -29.73
CA TYR A 12 13.93 4.13 -29.30
C TYR A 12 14.95 5.19 -29.65
N ASP A 13 14.60 6.10 -30.56
CA ASP A 13 15.49 7.14 -31.08
C ASP A 13 15.12 8.54 -30.56
N GLY A 14 14.30 8.60 -29.50
CA GLY A 14 13.96 9.86 -28.86
C GLY A 14 15.07 10.35 -27.90
N PRO A 15 14.99 11.62 -27.48
CA PRO A 15 16.02 12.26 -26.66
C PRO A 15 16.04 11.79 -25.19
N GLU A 16 15.01 11.08 -24.72
CA GLU A 16 14.90 10.63 -23.33
C GLU A 16 15.97 9.58 -22.99
N PRO A 17 16.70 9.73 -21.86
CA PRO A 17 17.69 8.75 -21.44
C PRO A 17 17.07 7.37 -21.24
N ARG A 18 17.75 6.33 -21.70
CA ARG A 18 17.33 4.94 -21.52
C ARG A 18 17.79 4.44 -20.15
N VAL A 19 16.88 3.90 -19.35
CA VAL A 19 17.20 3.19 -18.10
C VAL A 19 17.68 1.78 -18.43
N GLN A 20 16.89 1.04 -19.21
CA GLN A 20 17.20 -0.33 -19.62
C GLN A 20 16.46 -0.70 -20.90
N VAL A 21 17.01 -1.66 -21.64
CA VAL A 21 16.37 -2.26 -22.81
C VAL A 21 16.11 -3.73 -22.49
N CYS A 22 14.83 -4.11 -22.38
CA CYS A 22 14.42 -5.47 -22.07
C CYS A 22 13.64 -6.04 -23.25
N GLY A 23 13.84 -7.32 -23.59
CA GLY A 23 12.96 -8.11 -24.46
C GLY A 23 12.11 -7.35 -25.50
N ASP A 24 10.95 -6.90 -25.06
CA ASP A 24 9.86 -6.26 -25.80
C ASP A 24 9.62 -4.76 -25.45
N PHE A 25 10.45 -4.13 -24.62
CA PHE A 25 10.32 -2.71 -24.27
C PHE A 25 11.64 -1.99 -23.97
N THR A 26 11.61 -0.67 -24.13
CA THR A 26 12.66 0.24 -23.66
C THR A 26 12.10 1.07 -22.52
N GLU A 27 12.80 1.07 -21.38
CA GLU A 27 12.45 1.88 -20.23
C GLU A 27 13.19 3.22 -20.31
N LEU A 28 12.44 4.31 -20.23
CA LEU A 28 12.92 5.67 -20.42
C LEU A 28 12.83 6.45 -19.12
N ASN A 29 13.82 7.29 -18.87
CA ASN A 29 13.86 8.19 -17.74
C ASN A 29 13.30 9.55 -18.15
N LEU A 30 12.25 9.98 -17.48
CA LEU A 30 11.59 11.26 -17.70
C LEU A 30 11.87 12.26 -16.57
N THR A 31 12.64 11.87 -15.55
CA THR A 31 12.81 12.63 -14.30
C THR A 31 13.27 14.06 -14.54
N SER A 32 14.17 14.28 -15.50
CA SER A 32 14.71 15.61 -15.84
C SER A 32 13.65 16.61 -16.34
N ARG A 33 12.48 16.13 -16.77
CA ARG A 33 11.34 17.00 -17.15
C ARG A 33 10.61 17.58 -15.93
N TYR A 34 10.76 16.94 -14.77
CA TYR A 34 9.97 17.24 -13.57
C TYR A 34 10.83 17.74 -12.42
N ALA A 35 12.11 17.35 -12.35
CA ALA A 35 12.99 17.72 -11.26
C ALA A 35 14.47 17.65 -11.68
N PRO A 36 15.36 18.37 -10.97
CA PRO A 36 16.80 18.19 -11.14
C PRO A 36 17.25 16.76 -10.86
N THR A 37 18.11 16.26 -11.74
CA THR A 37 18.67 14.92 -11.67
C THR A 37 20.16 14.94 -11.33
N ARG A 38 20.66 13.80 -10.86
CA ARG A 38 22.07 13.44 -10.76
C ARG A 38 22.30 12.11 -11.47
N GLU A 39 23.48 11.91 -12.01
CA GLU A 39 23.94 10.57 -12.40
C GLU A 39 24.63 9.94 -11.19
N LEU A 40 24.11 8.81 -10.71
CA LEU A 40 24.68 8.04 -9.61
C LEU A 40 25.38 6.79 -10.16
N THR A 41 26.67 6.66 -9.87
CA THR A 41 27.49 5.49 -10.21
C THR A 41 27.69 4.60 -8.98
N VAL A 42 27.22 3.36 -9.04
CA VAL A 42 27.42 2.36 -7.99
C VAL A 42 28.48 1.37 -8.42
N ALA A 43 29.61 1.34 -7.71
CA ALA A 43 30.66 0.34 -7.89
C ALA A 43 30.39 -0.87 -6.99
N VAL A 44 30.22 -2.05 -7.59
CA VAL A 44 30.02 -3.31 -6.90
C VAL A 44 31.36 -4.04 -6.78
N LYS A 45 31.77 -4.35 -5.55
CA LYS A 45 33.05 -5.00 -5.27
C LYS A 45 32.90 -6.30 -4.49
N ASP A 46 33.87 -7.20 -4.64
CA ASP A 46 34.04 -8.34 -3.73
C ASP A 46 34.80 -7.92 -2.46
N GLU A 47 34.92 -8.83 -1.49
CA GLU A 47 35.65 -8.61 -0.22
C GLU A 47 37.15 -8.29 -0.42
N SER A 48 37.70 -8.58 -1.61
CA SER A 48 39.08 -8.23 -1.98
C SER A 48 39.21 -6.87 -2.69
N GLY A 49 38.10 -6.14 -2.84
CA GLY A 49 38.05 -4.84 -3.49
C GLY A 49 38.02 -4.87 -5.01
N ARG A 50 37.84 -6.04 -5.65
CA ARG A 50 37.75 -6.17 -7.11
C ARG A 50 36.32 -5.95 -7.56
N GLY A 51 36.15 -5.25 -8.69
CA GLY A 51 34.83 -5.05 -9.30
C GLY A 51 34.15 -6.37 -9.67
N VAL A 52 32.82 -6.45 -9.50
CA VAL A 52 32.02 -7.64 -9.79
C VAL A 52 31.11 -7.37 -10.99
N PRO A 53 31.49 -7.81 -12.21
CA PRO A 53 30.66 -7.70 -13.40
C PRO A 53 29.41 -8.57 -13.33
N GLY A 54 28.31 -8.12 -13.95
CA GLY A 54 27.08 -8.90 -14.02
C GLY A 54 26.27 -8.99 -12.73
N ALA A 55 26.68 -8.26 -11.68
CA ALA A 55 25.91 -8.15 -10.45
C ALA A 55 24.62 -7.34 -10.69
N ALA A 56 23.53 -7.75 -10.04
CA ALA A 56 22.29 -7.00 -10.06
C ALA A 56 22.36 -5.86 -9.05
N VAL A 57 22.14 -4.62 -9.51
CA VAL A 57 22.12 -3.41 -8.68
C VAL A 57 20.72 -2.85 -8.66
N GLU A 58 20.12 -2.78 -7.48
CA GLU A 58 18.81 -2.23 -7.21
C GLU A 58 18.93 -0.87 -6.52
N PHE A 59 18.30 0.14 -7.11
CA PHE A 59 18.22 1.48 -6.53
C PHE A 59 16.89 1.59 -5.80
N GLN A 60 16.93 1.65 -4.47
CA GLN A 60 15.75 1.50 -3.62
C GLN A 60 15.45 2.78 -2.84
N VAL A 61 14.15 3.03 -2.62
CA VAL A 61 13.64 4.10 -1.74
C VAL A 61 12.92 3.49 -0.56
N PHE A 62 12.94 4.18 0.58
CA PHE A 62 12.09 3.76 1.69
C PHE A 62 10.63 4.14 1.42
N ASN A 63 9.77 3.14 1.27
CA ASN A 63 8.33 3.33 1.16
C ASN A 63 7.58 2.06 1.61
N PHE A 64 6.43 2.23 2.26
CA PHE A 64 5.60 1.14 2.78
C PHE A 64 6.33 0.22 3.79
N GLY A 65 7.02 0.82 4.76
CA GLY A 65 7.77 0.07 5.79
C GLY A 65 8.98 -0.72 5.26
N ARG A 66 9.38 -0.54 4.00
CA ARG A 66 10.43 -1.32 3.32
C ARG A 66 11.28 -0.49 2.35
N PHE A 67 12.39 -1.07 1.90
CA PHE A 67 13.13 -0.57 0.75
C PHE A 67 12.51 -1.10 -0.56
N SER A 68 11.93 -0.20 -1.34
CA SER A 68 11.23 -0.48 -2.60
C SER A 68 12.11 -0.11 -3.80
N THR A 69 12.33 -1.06 -4.71
CA THR A 69 13.18 -0.89 -5.90
C THR A 69 12.54 0.03 -6.95
N LEU A 70 13.23 1.12 -7.29
CA LEU A 70 12.89 2.02 -8.39
C LEU A 70 13.30 1.42 -9.75
N GLY A 71 14.51 0.88 -9.81
CA GLY A 71 15.10 0.35 -11.01
C GLY A 71 16.18 -0.67 -10.66
N ARG A 72 16.33 -1.67 -11.52
CA ARG A 72 17.34 -2.73 -11.39
C ARG A 72 18.21 -2.72 -12.63
N LEU A 73 19.51 -2.52 -12.45
CA LEU A 73 20.51 -2.54 -13.51
C LEU A 73 21.48 -3.69 -13.30
N THR A 74 22.28 -3.98 -14.32
CA THR A 74 23.36 -4.97 -14.25
C THR A 74 24.69 -4.24 -14.30
N SER A 75 25.61 -4.58 -13.41
CA SER A 75 26.94 -3.99 -13.42
C SER A 75 27.74 -4.38 -14.68
N ASP A 76 28.52 -3.44 -15.18
CA ASP A 76 29.32 -3.60 -16.39
C ASP A 76 30.62 -4.39 -16.13
N HIS A 77 31.51 -4.43 -17.12
CA HIS A 77 32.82 -5.10 -17.03
C HIS A 77 33.75 -4.57 -15.94
N GLN A 78 33.53 -3.37 -15.40
CA GLN A 78 34.28 -2.79 -14.29
C GLN A 78 33.57 -3.01 -12.94
N GLY A 79 32.38 -3.61 -12.95
CA GLY A 79 31.54 -3.75 -11.78
C GLY A 79 30.71 -2.50 -11.47
N GLU A 80 30.52 -1.58 -12.43
CA GLU A 80 29.76 -0.36 -12.21
C GLU A 80 28.34 -0.43 -12.78
N ALA A 81 27.37 0.16 -12.09
CA ALA A 81 26.03 0.43 -12.61
C ALA A 81 25.69 1.92 -12.45
N ARG A 82 25.11 2.54 -13.49
CA ARG A 82 24.82 4.00 -13.51
C ARG A 82 23.35 4.27 -13.72
N LEU A 83 22.77 5.11 -12.87
CA LEU A 83 21.37 5.52 -12.98
C LEU A 83 21.25 7.05 -12.84
N SER A 84 20.57 7.68 -13.79
CA SER A 84 20.09 9.05 -13.60
C SER A 84 18.88 9.05 -12.65
N THR A 85 18.95 9.78 -11.55
CA THR A 85 17.95 9.78 -10.48
C THR A 85 17.73 11.19 -9.94
N GLY A 86 16.60 11.43 -9.28
CA GLY A 86 16.39 12.64 -8.50
C GLY A 86 17.36 12.74 -7.30
N ARG A 87 17.39 13.91 -6.66
CA ARG A 87 18.32 14.26 -5.56
C ARG A 87 17.86 13.86 -4.15
N GLY A 88 17.07 12.79 -4.01
CA GLY A 88 16.77 12.22 -2.70
C GLY A 88 17.74 11.09 -2.33
N ASP A 89 17.68 10.69 -1.07
CA ASP A 89 18.48 9.58 -0.54
C ASP A 89 17.99 8.23 -1.09
N LEU A 90 18.91 7.32 -1.35
CA LEU A 90 18.66 5.99 -1.91
C LEU A 90 19.37 4.92 -1.08
N MET A 91 18.90 3.69 -1.16
CA MET A 91 19.70 2.52 -0.85
C MET A 91 20.16 1.90 -2.17
N ALA A 92 21.46 1.78 -2.38
CA ALA A 92 22.02 0.97 -3.45
C ALA A 92 22.21 -0.44 -2.90
N PHE A 93 21.38 -1.39 -3.33
CA PHE A 93 21.48 -2.80 -2.96
C PHE A 93 22.07 -3.58 -4.13
N ALA A 94 23.09 -4.40 -3.90
CA ALA A 94 23.69 -5.21 -4.95
C ALA A 94 23.69 -6.70 -4.58
N SER A 95 23.50 -7.57 -5.56
CA SER A 95 23.50 -9.02 -5.38
C SER A 95 24.09 -9.76 -6.57
N SER A 96 24.75 -10.88 -6.28
CA SER A 96 25.23 -11.86 -7.26
C SER A 96 25.14 -13.27 -6.64
N PRO A 97 25.45 -14.35 -7.38
CA PRO A 97 25.57 -15.67 -6.77
C PRO A 97 26.62 -15.75 -5.63
N ALA A 98 27.61 -14.84 -5.61
CA ALA A 98 28.66 -14.82 -4.60
C ALA A 98 28.24 -14.18 -3.27
N GLY A 99 27.20 -13.34 -3.27
CA GLY A 99 26.77 -12.61 -2.07
C GLY A 99 25.92 -11.40 -2.39
N TRP A 100 25.67 -10.59 -1.37
CA TRP A 100 24.91 -9.35 -1.47
C TRP A 100 25.49 -8.27 -0.55
N GLY A 101 25.11 -7.03 -0.79
CA GLY A 101 25.51 -5.90 0.04
C GLY A 101 24.62 -4.69 -0.22
N TYR A 102 24.82 -3.65 0.57
CA TYR A 102 24.11 -2.39 0.38
C TYR A 102 24.94 -1.18 0.82
N SER A 103 24.53 -0.02 0.34
CA SER A 103 25.03 1.27 0.78
C SER A 103 23.89 2.29 0.81
N LEU A 104 23.85 3.12 1.85
CA LEU A 104 22.92 4.25 1.95
C LEU A 104 23.58 5.46 1.27
N VAL A 105 22.95 5.95 0.22
CA VAL A 105 23.47 6.99 -0.66
C VAL A 105 22.70 8.28 -0.45
N LYS A 106 23.40 9.34 -0.05
CA LYS A 106 22.81 10.67 0.15
C LYS A 106 22.48 11.34 -1.17
N GLY A 107 21.44 12.16 -1.20
CA GLY A 107 20.96 12.90 -2.38
C GLY A 107 22.02 13.81 -3.04
N SER A 108 23.04 14.21 -2.29
CA SER A 108 24.17 15.03 -2.71
C SER A 108 25.33 14.25 -3.35
N GLU A 109 25.38 12.93 -3.16
CA GLU A 109 26.49 12.10 -3.66
C GLU A 109 26.36 11.84 -5.17
N PHE A 110 27.42 11.37 -5.82
CA PHE A 110 27.41 10.99 -7.24
C PHE A 110 27.98 9.60 -7.48
N SER A 111 28.57 9.01 -6.44
CA SER A 111 29.07 7.64 -6.45
C SER A 111 28.78 6.95 -5.13
N ALA A 112 28.68 5.63 -5.17
CA ALA A 112 28.59 4.78 -4.00
C ALA A 112 29.33 3.47 -4.25
N GLU A 113 29.81 2.85 -3.19
CA GLU A 113 30.42 1.52 -3.24
C GLU A 113 29.54 0.53 -2.49
N VAL A 114 29.34 -0.65 -3.07
CA VAL A 114 28.66 -1.77 -2.44
C VAL A 114 29.57 -2.98 -2.46
N VAL A 115 29.97 -3.46 -1.28
CA VAL A 115 30.76 -4.67 -1.13
C VAL A 115 29.83 -5.86 -0.94
N LEU A 116 30.00 -6.90 -1.76
CA LEU A 116 29.23 -8.13 -1.68
C LEU A 116 29.83 -9.04 -0.61
N CYS A 117 29.03 -9.38 0.39
CA CYS A 117 29.37 -10.34 1.43
C CYS A 117 28.52 -11.60 1.27
N SER A 118 29.11 -12.76 1.53
CA SER A 118 28.38 -14.03 1.53
C SER A 118 27.66 -14.30 2.85
N GLU A 119 28.24 -13.83 3.96
CA GLU A 119 27.67 -13.97 5.30
C GLU A 119 26.72 -12.80 5.62
N PRO A 120 25.44 -13.07 5.93
CA PRO A 120 24.50 -12.02 6.32
C PRO A 120 24.90 -11.38 7.66
N PRO A 121 24.89 -10.03 7.78
CA PRO A 121 25.26 -9.36 9.01
C PRO A 121 24.29 -9.71 10.15
N SER A 122 24.80 -9.89 11.37
CA SER A 122 23.95 -10.14 12.55
C SER A 122 23.49 -8.85 13.24
N GLU A 123 24.19 -7.74 13.01
CA GLU A 123 23.91 -6.45 13.66
C GLU A 123 22.91 -5.62 12.85
N GLY A 124 21.96 -5.02 13.56
CA GLY A 124 21.04 -4.06 12.99
C GLY A 124 21.68 -2.72 12.72
N PHE A 125 20.99 -1.88 11.95
CA PHE A 125 21.44 -0.53 11.65
C PHE A 125 20.28 0.44 11.66
N GLN A 126 20.58 1.70 11.99
CA GLN A 126 19.66 2.82 11.85
C GLN A 126 19.92 3.53 10.52
N PHE A 127 18.90 4.22 10.01
CA PHE A 127 19.01 5.03 8.81
C PHE A 127 18.13 6.27 8.89
N THR A 128 18.55 7.29 8.14
CA THR A 128 17.73 8.45 7.80
C THR A 128 17.78 8.63 6.28
N MET A 129 16.61 8.70 5.64
CA MET A 129 16.47 8.92 4.21
C MET A 129 15.66 10.19 3.94
N ALA A 130 16.29 11.19 3.35
CA ALA A 130 15.62 12.42 2.94
C ALA A 130 14.98 12.28 1.54
N PRO A 131 13.77 12.85 1.32
CA PRO A 131 13.26 13.07 -0.03
C PRO A 131 14.13 14.07 -0.79
N PRO A 132 13.96 14.22 -2.12
CA PRO A 132 14.58 15.33 -2.84
C PRO A 132 14.22 16.67 -2.19
N PRO A 133 15.17 17.62 -2.09
CA PRO A 133 14.88 18.94 -1.52
C PRO A 133 13.81 19.64 -2.34
N GLU A 134 12.93 20.35 -1.64
CA GLU A 134 11.97 21.25 -2.29
C GLU A 134 12.74 22.40 -2.96
N ILE A 135 12.44 22.63 -4.22
CA ILE A 135 13.03 23.71 -5.00
C ILE A 135 11.86 24.64 -5.32
N PRO A 136 11.85 25.88 -4.82
CA PRO A 136 10.84 26.86 -5.18
C PRO A 136 10.85 27.00 -6.70
N GLY A 137 9.81 26.50 -7.36
CA GLY A 137 9.59 26.71 -8.78
C GLY A 137 8.96 28.08 -9.00
N GLU A 138 9.27 28.72 -10.13
CA GLU A 138 8.35 29.71 -10.69
C GLU A 138 7.15 28.93 -11.21
N GLU A 139 6.08 28.86 -10.42
CA GLU A 139 4.82 28.37 -10.94
C GLU A 139 4.39 29.27 -12.10
N PRO A 140 3.94 28.68 -13.23
CA PRO A 140 3.43 29.49 -14.33
C PRO A 140 2.29 30.37 -13.80
N PRO A 141 2.29 31.68 -14.12
CA PRO A 141 1.27 32.58 -13.62
C PRO A 141 -0.10 32.15 -14.16
N VAL A 142 -1.00 31.78 -13.26
CA VAL A 142 -2.39 31.43 -13.60
C VAL A 142 -3.24 32.69 -13.57
N THR A 143 -3.84 33.05 -14.70
CA THR A 143 -4.74 34.20 -14.78
C THR A 143 -6.05 33.95 -14.02
N GLU A 144 -6.73 35.01 -13.61
CA GLU A 144 -8.02 34.89 -12.93
C GLU A 144 -9.09 34.21 -13.82
N ALA A 145 -9.02 34.42 -15.13
CA ALA A 145 -9.91 33.76 -16.09
C ALA A 145 -9.67 32.23 -16.16
N GLU A 146 -8.40 31.79 -16.18
CA GLU A 146 -8.05 30.37 -16.13
C GLU A 146 -8.47 29.74 -14.80
N ARG A 147 -8.29 30.45 -13.68
CA ARG A 147 -8.74 30.01 -12.35
C ARG A 147 -10.25 29.85 -12.30
N ALA A 148 -11.01 30.82 -12.83
CA ALA A 148 -12.47 30.77 -12.91
C ALA A 148 -12.95 29.61 -13.79
N ALA A 149 -12.33 29.40 -14.96
CA ALA A 149 -12.66 28.29 -15.85
C ALA A 149 -12.38 26.92 -15.20
N ASN A 150 -11.24 26.78 -14.52
CA ASN A 150 -10.90 25.56 -13.78
C ASN A 150 -11.87 25.30 -12.62
N ASN A 151 -12.24 26.33 -11.85
CA ASN A 151 -13.22 26.20 -10.77
C ASN A 151 -14.61 25.79 -11.31
N ALA A 152 -15.05 26.35 -12.45
CA ALA A 152 -16.30 25.95 -13.09
C ALA A 152 -16.27 24.47 -13.54
N ARG A 153 -15.13 24.01 -14.06
CA ARG A 153 -14.91 22.61 -14.42
C ARG A 153 -14.94 21.69 -13.21
N LEU A 154 -14.22 22.02 -12.13
CA LEU A 154 -14.22 21.24 -10.88
C LEU A 154 -15.64 21.12 -10.31
N LYS A 155 -16.43 22.19 -10.36
CA LYS A 155 -17.83 22.17 -9.93
C LYS A 155 -18.66 21.18 -10.76
N TYR A 156 -18.52 21.20 -12.08
CA TYR A 156 -19.21 20.24 -12.95
C TYR A 156 -18.75 18.79 -12.70
N GLU A 157 -17.44 18.56 -12.50
CA GLU A 157 -16.89 17.25 -12.17
C GLU A 157 -17.45 16.74 -10.82
N ASP A 158 -17.60 17.62 -9.82
CA ASP A 158 -18.25 17.32 -8.53
C ASP A 158 -19.74 17.02 -8.68
N GLU A 159 -20.47 17.75 -9.52
CA GLU A 159 -21.88 17.48 -9.82
C GLU A 159 -22.07 16.10 -10.46
N VAL A 160 -21.22 15.74 -11.43
CA VAL A 160 -21.25 14.42 -12.09
C VAL A 160 -20.91 13.31 -11.10
N ARG A 161 -19.86 13.50 -10.28
CA ARG A 161 -19.47 12.53 -9.23
C ARG A 161 -20.57 12.33 -8.21
N THR A 162 -21.14 13.40 -7.68
CA THR A 162 -22.23 13.36 -6.69
C THR A 162 -23.47 12.68 -7.26
N ALA A 163 -23.84 12.98 -8.51
CA ALA A 163 -24.95 12.33 -9.18
C ALA A 163 -24.73 10.82 -9.36
N TYR A 164 -23.50 10.39 -9.65
CA TYR A 164 -23.14 8.98 -9.73
C TYR A 164 -23.14 8.29 -8.36
N GLU A 165 -22.53 8.89 -7.33
CA GLU A 165 -22.50 8.36 -5.96
C GLU A 165 -23.90 8.24 -5.34
N ALA A 166 -24.82 9.15 -5.72
CA ALA A 166 -26.22 9.06 -5.32
C ALA A 166 -26.96 7.83 -5.86
N THR A 167 -26.38 7.10 -6.84
CA THR A 167 -26.93 5.82 -7.34
C THR A 167 -26.53 4.61 -6.49
N PHE A 168 -25.61 4.78 -5.54
CA PHE A 168 -25.14 3.67 -4.71
C PHE A 168 -26.20 3.32 -3.66
N LEU A 169 -26.30 2.04 -3.30
CA LEU A 169 -27.24 1.63 -2.27
C LEU A 169 -26.88 2.26 -0.93
N ARG A 170 -27.89 2.77 -0.25
CA ARG A 170 -27.76 3.33 1.08
C ARG A 170 -27.81 2.23 2.14
N GLU A 171 -27.29 2.53 3.31
CA GLU A 171 -27.27 1.62 4.46
C GLU A 171 -28.65 1.08 4.83
N GLY A 172 -29.71 1.91 4.78
CA GLY A 172 -31.08 1.46 5.03
C GLY A 172 -31.60 0.45 4.01
N GLU A 173 -31.23 0.60 2.74
CA GLU A 173 -31.59 -0.34 1.67
C GLU A 173 -30.84 -1.66 1.82
N ALA A 174 -29.57 -1.60 2.23
CA ALA A 174 -28.76 -2.78 2.54
C ALA A 174 -29.31 -3.57 3.74
N ARG A 175 -29.73 -2.88 4.81
CA ARG A 175 -30.40 -3.52 5.97
C ARG A 175 -31.71 -4.19 5.57
N ALA A 176 -32.56 -3.49 4.82
CA ALA A 176 -33.83 -4.04 4.34
C ALA A 176 -33.62 -5.29 3.48
N LEU A 177 -32.59 -5.30 2.62
CA LEU A 177 -32.20 -6.46 1.83
C LEU A 177 -31.73 -7.63 2.71
N ALA A 178 -30.94 -7.35 3.75
CA ALA A 178 -30.46 -8.38 4.66
C ALA A 178 -31.63 -9.05 5.41
N GLU A 179 -32.59 -8.25 5.89
CA GLU A 179 -33.83 -8.74 6.51
C GLU A 179 -34.67 -9.56 5.51
N GLU A 180 -34.86 -9.06 4.29
CA GLU A 180 -35.60 -9.73 3.20
C GLU A 180 -35.06 -11.14 2.94
N LEU A 181 -33.72 -11.29 2.92
CA LEU A 181 -33.04 -12.54 2.55
C LEU A 181 -32.60 -13.39 3.75
N GLY A 182 -32.78 -12.92 4.99
CA GLY A 182 -32.33 -13.60 6.21
C GLY A 182 -30.80 -13.67 6.35
N PHE A 183 -30.10 -12.62 5.91
CA PHE A 183 -28.65 -12.48 6.05
C PHE A 183 -28.28 -11.64 7.28
N ASP A 184 -27.00 -11.70 7.68
CA ASP A 184 -26.45 -10.82 8.71
C ASP A 184 -26.44 -9.37 8.21
N GLU A 185 -27.14 -8.48 8.93
CA GLU A 185 -27.29 -7.08 8.53
C GLU A 185 -25.95 -6.35 8.43
N GLY A 186 -25.07 -6.55 9.42
CA GLY A 186 -23.76 -5.90 9.46
C GLY A 186 -22.90 -6.29 8.26
N ALA A 187 -22.86 -7.57 7.93
CA ALA A 187 -22.11 -8.08 6.79
C ALA A 187 -22.63 -7.57 5.43
N VAL A 188 -23.96 -7.49 5.25
CA VAL A 188 -24.55 -6.98 3.99
C VAL A 188 -24.28 -5.49 3.84
N VAL A 189 -24.44 -4.71 4.92
CA VAL A 189 -24.12 -3.28 4.94
C VAL A 189 -22.64 -3.04 4.58
N ASP A 190 -21.73 -3.79 5.22
CA ASP A 190 -20.30 -3.69 4.95
C ASP A 190 -19.95 -4.00 3.49
N ILE A 191 -20.46 -5.12 2.96
CA ILE A 191 -20.20 -5.55 1.58
C ILE A 191 -20.72 -4.54 0.56
N LEU A 192 -21.98 -4.11 0.69
CA LEU A 192 -22.60 -3.21 -0.28
C LEU A 192 -22.00 -1.81 -0.20
N GLY A 193 -21.62 -1.36 1.01
CA GLY A 193 -20.86 -0.12 1.19
C GLY A 193 -19.49 -0.17 0.48
N LYS A 194 -18.76 -1.28 0.63
CA LYS A 194 -17.47 -1.52 -0.04
C LYS A 194 -17.60 -1.67 -1.56
N ALA A 195 -18.71 -2.20 -2.06
CA ALA A 195 -18.96 -2.35 -3.49
C ALA A 195 -19.17 -1.02 -4.25
N ARG A 196 -19.50 0.08 -3.55
CA ARG A 196 -19.66 1.44 -4.13
C ARG A 196 -20.60 1.44 -5.35
N GLY A 197 -20.11 1.84 -6.52
CA GLY A 197 -20.87 1.86 -7.78
C GLY A 197 -21.35 0.50 -8.26
N ASN A 198 -20.82 -0.59 -7.68
CA ASN A 198 -21.23 -1.97 -7.97
C ASN A 198 -22.22 -2.52 -6.92
N SER A 199 -22.67 -1.71 -5.95
CA SER A 199 -23.60 -2.12 -4.89
C SER A 199 -24.92 -2.64 -5.43
N GLY A 200 -25.48 -2.03 -6.49
CA GLY A 200 -26.72 -2.49 -7.13
C GLY A 200 -26.61 -3.91 -7.69
N PRO A 201 -25.65 -4.17 -8.59
CA PRO A 201 -25.38 -5.51 -9.11
C PRO A 201 -25.10 -6.56 -8.01
N MET A 202 -24.39 -6.19 -6.94
CA MET A 202 -24.14 -7.10 -5.81
C MET A 202 -25.42 -7.41 -5.01
N ALA A 203 -26.29 -6.43 -4.82
CA ALA A 203 -27.60 -6.65 -4.20
C ALA A 203 -28.50 -7.54 -5.07
N GLU A 204 -28.52 -7.33 -6.38
CA GLU A 204 -29.24 -8.19 -7.33
C GLU A 204 -28.71 -9.63 -7.28
N PHE A 205 -27.38 -9.81 -7.26
CA PHE A 205 -26.76 -11.12 -7.07
C PHE A 205 -27.25 -11.78 -5.76
N LEU A 206 -27.26 -11.06 -4.64
CA LEU A 206 -27.77 -11.63 -3.38
C LEU A 206 -29.24 -12.04 -3.47
N ARG A 207 -30.11 -11.26 -4.12
CA ARG A 207 -31.53 -11.60 -4.31
C ARG A 207 -31.73 -12.84 -5.16
N GLU A 208 -30.99 -12.94 -6.27
CA GLU A 208 -31.13 -14.07 -7.20
C GLU A 208 -30.53 -15.36 -6.62
N VAL A 209 -29.37 -15.24 -5.98
CA VAL A 209 -28.49 -16.37 -5.63
C VAL A 209 -28.70 -16.83 -4.19
N GLY A 210 -29.05 -15.92 -3.29
CA GLY A 210 -29.31 -16.19 -1.87
C GLY A 210 -30.34 -17.30 -1.63
N PRO A 211 -31.54 -17.27 -2.25
CA PRO A 211 -32.53 -18.34 -2.07
C PRO A 211 -32.05 -19.73 -2.51
N ARG A 212 -31.13 -19.80 -3.49
CA ARG A 212 -30.61 -21.07 -4.02
C ARG A 212 -29.43 -21.62 -3.22
N TYR A 213 -28.55 -20.76 -2.72
CA TYR A 213 -27.27 -21.16 -2.11
C TYR A 213 -27.12 -20.73 -0.64
N GLY A 214 -28.13 -20.07 -0.07
CA GLY A 214 -28.16 -19.60 1.30
C GLY A 214 -26.97 -18.70 1.64
N GLN A 215 -26.39 -18.91 2.83
CA GLN A 215 -25.26 -18.13 3.35
C GLN A 215 -24.02 -18.15 2.44
N TRP A 216 -23.91 -19.10 1.50
CA TRP A 216 -22.78 -19.13 0.58
C TRP A 216 -22.81 -18.01 -0.47
N ALA A 217 -24.00 -17.48 -0.80
CA ALA A 217 -24.13 -16.31 -1.66
C ALA A 217 -23.51 -15.05 -1.00
N LEU A 218 -23.69 -14.89 0.31
CA LEU A 218 -23.03 -13.85 1.08
C LEU A 218 -21.54 -14.15 1.25
N ARG A 219 -21.20 -15.41 1.55
CA ARG A 219 -19.83 -15.84 1.86
C ARG A 219 -18.85 -15.62 0.71
N ILE A 220 -19.29 -15.80 -0.55
CA ILE A 220 -18.40 -15.54 -1.69
C ILE A 220 -18.05 -14.05 -1.82
N LEU A 221 -18.94 -13.14 -1.42
CA LEU A 221 -18.65 -11.71 -1.38
C LEU A 221 -17.72 -11.36 -0.21
N GLN A 222 -17.88 -12.02 0.93
CA GLN A 222 -17.03 -11.80 2.12
C GLN A 222 -15.56 -12.19 1.91
N VAL A 223 -15.26 -13.07 0.97
CA VAL A 223 -13.88 -13.50 0.66
C VAL A 223 -13.23 -12.68 -0.46
N LEU A 224 -13.90 -11.63 -0.94
CA LEU A 224 -13.35 -10.68 -1.91
C LEU A 224 -12.76 -9.46 -1.20
N SER A 225 -11.72 -8.89 -1.80
CA SER A 225 -11.22 -7.58 -1.36
C SER A 225 -12.23 -6.47 -1.70
N PRO A 226 -12.17 -5.31 -1.02
CA PRO A 226 -12.98 -4.14 -1.39
C PRO A 226 -12.82 -3.77 -2.87
N LYS A 227 -11.59 -3.84 -3.40
CA LYS A 227 -11.33 -3.62 -4.83
C LYS A 227 -12.11 -4.59 -5.71
N ASP A 228 -12.08 -5.88 -5.39
CA ASP A 228 -12.78 -6.91 -6.17
C ASP A 228 -14.30 -6.75 -6.11
N LEU A 229 -14.85 -6.24 -5.00
CA LEU A 229 -16.28 -5.93 -4.88
C LEU A 229 -16.71 -4.79 -5.82
N THR A 230 -15.81 -3.89 -6.21
CA THR A 230 -16.14 -2.76 -7.10
C THR A 230 -16.27 -3.14 -8.58
N ASP A 231 -15.75 -4.29 -9.03
CA ASP A 231 -15.73 -4.67 -10.45
C ASP A 231 -16.12 -6.12 -10.75
N SER A 232 -16.34 -6.97 -9.74
CA SER A 232 -16.85 -8.34 -9.94
C SER A 232 -18.30 -8.33 -10.42
N THR A 233 -18.62 -9.23 -11.36
CA THR A 233 -19.98 -9.38 -11.91
C THR A 233 -20.68 -10.61 -11.33
N GLY A 234 -22.02 -10.59 -11.32
CA GLY A 234 -22.83 -11.74 -10.88
C GLY A 234 -22.51 -13.04 -11.65
N GLU A 235 -22.22 -12.96 -12.95
CA GLU A 235 -21.81 -14.10 -13.77
C GLU A 235 -20.50 -14.75 -13.28
N ILE A 236 -19.49 -13.92 -13.01
CA ILE A 236 -18.19 -14.37 -12.48
C ILE A 236 -18.38 -15.03 -11.12
N LEU A 237 -19.15 -14.40 -10.24
CA LEU A 237 -19.41 -14.92 -8.89
C LEU A 237 -20.21 -16.22 -8.93
N MET A 238 -21.20 -16.33 -9.81
CA MET A 238 -21.99 -17.54 -10.00
C MET A 238 -21.13 -18.72 -10.46
N ASP A 239 -20.25 -18.53 -11.45
CA ASP A 239 -19.30 -19.60 -11.88
C ASP A 239 -18.46 -20.08 -10.70
N HIS A 240 -17.93 -19.16 -9.90
CA HIS A 240 -17.12 -19.56 -8.77
C HIS A 240 -17.92 -20.25 -7.67
N LEU A 241 -19.12 -19.76 -7.35
CA LEU A 241 -19.98 -20.29 -6.31
C LEU A 241 -20.51 -21.69 -6.66
N GLU A 242 -21.17 -21.81 -7.81
CA GLU A 242 -21.84 -23.04 -8.24
C GLU A 242 -20.85 -24.20 -8.33
N TYR A 243 -19.72 -23.99 -9.03
CA TYR A 243 -18.76 -25.06 -9.26
C TYR A 243 -17.84 -25.33 -8.08
N ALA A 244 -17.61 -24.38 -7.17
CA ALA A 244 -16.90 -24.68 -5.93
C ALA A 244 -17.77 -25.54 -4.99
N LEU A 245 -19.06 -25.25 -4.85
CA LEU A 245 -19.95 -25.96 -3.93
C LEU A 245 -20.16 -27.43 -4.29
N LEU A 246 -20.06 -27.79 -5.57
CA LEU A 246 -20.02 -29.19 -6.01
C LEU A 246 -18.89 -30.00 -5.36
N GLU A 247 -17.82 -29.32 -4.92
CA GLU A 247 -16.59 -29.92 -4.40
C GLU A 247 -16.40 -29.68 -2.88
N GLN A 248 -17.40 -29.20 -2.15
CA GLN A 248 -17.31 -28.80 -0.74
C GLN A 248 -16.92 -29.94 0.24
N LYS A 249 -17.06 -31.20 -0.18
CA LYS A 249 -16.98 -32.38 0.70
C LYS A 249 -15.64 -32.45 1.45
N GLY A 250 -15.69 -32.51 2.79
CA GLY A 250 -14.52 -32.77 3.63
C GLY A 250 -13.63 -31.57 3.96
N CYS A 251 -14.09 -30.35 3.69
CA CYS A 251 -13.39 -29.11 4.06
C CYS A 251 -14.21 -28.31 5.09
N SER A 252 -13.55 -27.69 6.07
CA SER A 252 -14.22 -26.81 7.02
C SER A 252 -14.79 -25.58 6.30
N GLY A 253 -15.85 -24.97 6.83
CA GLY A 253 -16.52 -23.84 6.16
C GLY A 253 -15.59 -22.65 5.91
N GLN A 254 -14.68 -22.34 6.84
CA GLN A 254 -13.71 -21.25 6.67
C GLN A 254 -12.57 -21.62 5.70
N ASP A 255 -12.00 -22.82 5.80
CA ASP A 255 -10.94 -23.27 4.88
C ASP A 255 -11.46 -23.35 3.44
N PHE A 256 -12.69 -23.85 3.27
CA PHE A 256 -13.33 -23.93 1.97
C PHE A 256 -13.52 -22.54 1.39
N ALA A 257 -14.01 -21.57 2.17
CA ALA A 257 -14.22 -20.20 1.73
C ALA A 257 -12.91 -19.57 1.19
N HIS A 258 -11.81 -19.67 1.92
CA HIS A 258 -10.55 -19.00 1.56
C HIS A 258 -9.71 -19.77 0.52
N TYR A 259 -9.70 -21.09 0.58
CA TYR A 259 -8.75 -21.90 -0.19
C TYR A 259 -9.37 -22.70 -1.32
N VAL A 260 -10.71 -22.75 -1.41
CA VAL A 260 -11.42 -23.37 -2.52
C VAL A 260 -12.34 -22.38 -3.21
N LEU A 261 -13.22 -21.68 -2.50
CA LEU A 261 -14.27 -20.80 -3.06
C LEU A 261 -13.72 -19.47 -3.61
N CYS A 262 -12.85 -18.80 -2.84
CA CYS A 262 -12.30 -17.47 -3.16
C CYS A 262 -11.81 -17.39 -4.62
N PRO A 263 -12.38 -16.48 -5.44
CA PRO A 263 -11.98 -16.29 -6.84
C PRO A 263 -10.54 -15.78 -7.00
N ARG A 264 -10.14 -14.83 -6.15
CA ARG A 264 -8.86 -14.12 -6.16
C ARG A 264 -7.70 -15.05 -5.81
N ILE A 265 -6.64 -15.02 -6.62
CA ILE A 265 -5.39 -15.78 -6.41
C ILE A 265 -4.20 -14.83 -6.32
N SER A 266 -4.06 -13.94 -7.32
CA SER A 266 -3.04 -12.92 -7.36
C SER A 266 -3.59 -11.61 -7.99
N LEU A 267 -2.82 -10.94 -8.86
CA LEU A 267 -3.15 -9.63 -9.45
C LEU A 267 -3.83 -9.76 -10.83
N GLU A 268 -4.18 -10.99 -11.24
CA GLU A 268 -4.91 -11.28 -12.47
C GLU A 268 -6.31 -10.67 -12.46
N PRO A 269 -6.88 -10.27 -13.60
CA PRO A 269 -8.31 -9.97 -13.66
C PRO A 269 -9.13 -11.19 -13.22
N ILE A 270 -10.04 -11.02 -12.26
CA ILE A 270 -10.95 -12.10 -11.86
C ILE A 270 -11.90 -12.38 -13.03
N ARG A 271 -11.99 -13.64 -13.43
CA ARG A 271 -12.86 -14.12 -14.52
C ARG A 271 -13.39 -15.49 -14.16
N ALA A 272 -14.56 -15.84 -14.70
CA ALA A 272 -15.09 -17.20 -14.67
C ALA A 272 -14.08 -18.18 -15.29
N TYR A 273 -13.77 -19.26 -14.55
CA TYR A 273 -12.82 -20.28 -15.00
C TYR A 273 -13.17 -21.69 -14.54
N ARG A 274 -14.08 -21.88 -13.57
CA ARG A 274 -14.33 -23.19 -12.99
C ARG A 274 -15.11 -24.08 -13.95
N ALA A 275 -16.19 -23.58 -14.55
CA ALA A 275 -16.91 -24.30 -15.59
C ALA A 275 -15.96 -24.79 -16.69
N PHE A 276 -15.10 -23.88 -17.15
CA PHE A 276 -14.12 -24.14 -18.19
C PHE A 276 -13.17 -25.29 -17.82
N PHE A 277 -12.46 -25.20 -16.69
CA PHE A 277 -11.53 -26.27 -16.30
C PHE A 277 -12.21 -27.60 -16.02
N ARG A 278 -13.45 -27.59 -15.53
CA ARG A 278 -14.23 -28.83 -15.39
C ARG A 278 -14.59 -29.45 -16.74
N SER A 279 -14.89 -28.64 -17.74
CA SER A 279 -15.18 -29.14 -19.08
C SER A 279 -13.92 -29.58 -19.85
N ALA A 280 -12.78 -28.92 -19.59
CA ALA A 280 -11.51 -29.19 -20.26
C ALA A 280 -10.87 -30.54 -19.89
N PHE A 281 -11.26 -31.14 -18.76
CA PHE A 281 -10.70 -32.40 -18.26
C PHE A 281 -11.80 -33.43 -18.00
N SER A 282 -11.58 -34.68 -18.40
CA SER A 282 -12.54 -35.77 -18.15
C SER A 282 -12.74 -36.02 -16.65
N ALA A 283 -13.90 -36.56 -16.25
CA ALA A 283 -14.18 -36.91 -14.86
C ALA A 283 -13.12 -37.83 -14.23
N LYS A 284 -12.52 -38.72 -15.04
CA LYS A 284 -11.38 -39.56 -14.63
C LYS A 284 -10.15 -38.71 -14.29
N GLN A 285 -9.75 -37.79 -15.17
CA GLN A 285 -8.60 -36.91 -14.93
C GLN A 285 -8.83 -36.01 -13.71
N GLN A 286 -10.03 -35.45 -13.55
CA GLN A 286 -10.40 -34.68 -12.36
C GLN A 286 -10.25 -35.53 -11.09
N GLY A 287 -10.73 -36.78 -11.10
CA GLY A 287 -10.55 -37.72 -10.00
C GLY A 287 -9.08 -38.05 -9.70
N GLU A 288 -8.24 -38.16 -10.72
CA GLU A 288 -6.80 -38.36 -10.56
C GLU A 288 -6.11 -37.12 -9.97
N PHE A 289 -6.50 -35.92 -10.39
CA PHE A 289 -5.98 -34.67 -9.82
C PHE A 289 -6.34 -34.49 -8.36
N ARG A 290 -7.57 -34.84 -7.95
CA ARG A 290 -7.98 -34.81 -6.53
C ARG A 290 -7.14 -35.76 -5.68
N LYS A 291 -6.85 -36.96 -6.18
CA LYS A 291 -6.05 -37.96 -5.46
C LYS A 291 -4.57 -37.57 -5.38
N ASP A 292 -4.04 -36.97 -6.43
CA ASP A 292 -2.64 -36.58 -6.56
C ASP A 292 -2.53 -35.19 -7.23
N PRO A 293 -2.64 -34.09 -6.45
CA PRO A 293 -2.57 -32.73 -6.98
C PRO A 293 -1.26 -32.41 -7.71
N ALA A 294 -0.17 -33.15 -7.44
CA ALA A 294 1.08 -33.01 -8.16
C ALA A 294 0.96 -33.37 -9.66
N ARG A 295 -0.10 -34.09 -10.07
CA ARG A 295 -0.45 -34.31 -11.49
C ARG A 295 -0.83 -33.02 -12.21
N ILE A 296 -1.48 -32.07 -11.54
CA ILE A 296 -1.78 -30.75 -12.11
C ILE A 296 -0.46 -30.05 -12.45
N ALA A 297 0.48 -30.03 -11.51
CA ALA A 297 1.80 -29.44 -11.72
C ALA A 297 2.57 -30.11 -12.87
N ARG A 298 2.50 -31.45 -12.97
CA ARG A 298 3.08 -32.18 -14.12
C ARG A 298 2.44 -31.78 -15.44
N TRP A 299 1.11 -31.69 -15.49
CA TRP A 299 0.39 -31.25 -16.67
C TRP A 299 0.80 -29.84 -17.09
N ILE A 300 0.86 -28.89 -16.15
CA ILE A 300 1.29 -27.51 -16.44
C ILE A 300 2.71 -27.47 -16.99
N ARG A 301 3.67 -28.20 -16.38
CA ARG A 301 5.05 -28.23 -16.89
C ARG A 301 5.17 -28.82 -18.30
N GLN A 302 4.26 -29.71 -18.68
CA GLN A 302 4.25 -30.35 -20.00
C GLN A 302 3.56 -29.51 -21.07
N ASN A 303 2.52 -28.75 -20.70
CA ASN A 303 1.64 -28.08 -21.66
C ASN A 303 1.83 -26.56 -21.71
N ILE A 304 2.44 -25.95 -20.70
CA ILE A 304 2.66 -24.50 -20.64
C ILE A 304 4.14 -24.19 -20.81
N GLN A 305 4.48 -23.57 -21.95
CA GLN A 305 5.80 -23.07 -22.23
C GLN A 305 6.13 -21.91 -21.28
N GLU A 306 7.25 -22.05 -20.57
CA GLU A 306 7.75 -20.99 -19.69
C GLU A 306 8.44 -19.90 -20.51
N VAL A 307 8.06 -18.65 -20.27
CA VAL A 307 8.71 -17.44 -20.81
C VAL A 307 9.35 -16.61 -19.70
N PRO A 308 10.30 -15.72 -20.04
CA PRO A 308 10.86 -14.80 -19.05
C PRO A 308 9.78 -14.03 -18.29
N LEU A 309 10.08 -13.69 -17.03
CA LEU A 309 9.17 -12.94 -16.17
C LEU A 309 8.66 -11.68 -16.87
N ARG A 310 7.34 -11.46 -16.87
CA ARG A 310 6.68 -10.31 -17.50
C ARG A 310 6.81 -10.22 -19.03
N ALA A 311 7.23 -11.28 -19.71
CA ALA A 311 7.22 -11.34 -21.17
C ALA A 311 5.79 -11.25 -21.75
N VAL A 312 4.79 -11.66 -20.96
CA VAL A 312 3.38 -11.38 -21.22
C VAL A 312 2.99 -10.16 -20.39
N ARG A 313 2.54 -9.08 -21.03
CA ARG A 313 2.16 -7.85 -20.31
C ARG A 313 0.95 -8.08 -19.43
N GLY A 314 1.00 -7.51 -18.22
CA GLY A 314 -0.06 -7.64 -17.22
C GLY A 314 -0.01 -8.99 -16.49
N PHE A 315 -1.11 -9.34 -15.83
CA PHE A 315 -1.30 -10.62 -15.16
C PHE A 315 -2.34 -11.42 -15.95
N PRO A 316 -1.95 -12.41 -16.77
CA PRO A 316 -2.89 -13.14 -17.60
C PRO A 316 -3.88 -13.95 -16.75
N THR A 317 -5.10 -14.10 -17.24
CA THR A 317 -6.12 -14.90 -16.55
C THR A 317 -5.73 -16.39 -16.60
N PRO A 318 -6.14 -17.22 -15.62
CA PRO A 318 -5.81 -18.65 -15.63
C PRO A 318 -6.23 -19.34 -16.93
N ARG A 319 -7.43 -19.01 -17.43
CA ARG A 319 -7.94 -19.51 -18.71
C ARG A 319 -7.06 -19.07 -19.88
N GLY A 320 -6.63 -17.80 -19.92
CA GLY A 320 -5.76 -17.30 -20.98
C GLY A 320 -4.40 -18.00 -21.02
N VAL A 321 -3.79 -18.27 -19.85
CA VAL A 321 -2.53 -19.04 -19.77
C VAL A 321 -2.74 -20.46 -20.30
N TYR A 322 -3.84 -21.10 -19.93
CA TYR A 322 -4.19 -22.44 -20.41
C TYR A 322 -4.38 -22.48 -21.93
N GLU A 323 -5.17 -21.57 -22.49
CA GLU A 323 -5.51 -21.53 -23.92
C GLU A 323 -4.31 -21.16 -24.79
N LEU A 324 -3.46 -20.24 -24.34
CA LEU A 324 -2.26 -19.83 -25.07
C LEU A 324 -1.11 -20.84 -24.96
N GLY A 325 -1.10 -21.70 -23.93
CA GLY A 325 -0.02 -22.65 -23.69
C GLY A 325 1.31 -21.97 -23.33
N ILE A 326 1.29 -20.71 -22.89
CA ILE A 326 2.49 -19.92 -22.58
C ILE A 326 2.25 -19.06 -21.34
N GLY A 327 3.27 -18.92 -20.49
CA GLY A 327 3.19 -18.08 -19.30
C GLY A 327 4.52 -18.03 -18.57
N ASP A 328 4.80 -16.92 -17.89
CA ASP A 328 5.94 -16.88 -16.96
C ASP A 328 5.67 -17.74 -15.72
N ILE A 329 6.65 -17.83 -14.83
CA ILE A 329 6.52 -18.67 -13.63
C ILE A 329 5.30 -18.26 -12.80
N HIS A 330 5.06 -16.97 -12.61
CA HIS A 330 3.95 -16.46 -11.81
C HIS A 330 2.58 -16.80 -12.42
N ALA A 331 2.45 -16.67 -13.74
CA ALA A 331 1.26 -17.08 -14.49
C ALA A 331 0.96 -18.58 -14.34
N LYS A 332 2.01 -19.43 -14.35
CA LYS A 332 1.88 -20.88 -14.11
C LYS A 332 1.44 -21.19 -12.68
N GLU A 333 1.92 -20.42 -11.70
CA GLU A 333 1.54 -20.57 -10.28
C GLU A 333 0.07 -20.21 -10.05
N ILE A 334 -0.41 -19.11 -10.65
CA ILE A 334 -1.82 -18.73 -10.66
C ILE A 334 -2.67 -19.83 -11.31
N LEU A 335 -2.26 -20.32 -12.48
CA LEU A 335 -2.95 -21.41 -13.18
C LEU A 335 -3.07 -22.68 -12.33
N PHE A 336 -1.99 -23.06 -11.63
CA PHE A 336 -2.02 -24.21 -10.73
C PHE A 336 -3.10 -24.06 -9.66
N VAL A 337 -3.14 -22.91 -8.97
CA VAL A 337 -4.13 -22.67 -7.91
C VAL A 337 -5.55 -22.67 -8.49
N ALA A 338 -5.77 -22.03 -9.64
CA ALA A 338 -7.08 -22.00 -10.30
C ALA A 338 -7.59 -23.40 -10.68
N MET A 339 -6.71 -24.24 -11.28
CA MET A 339 -7.05 -25.62 -11.60
C MET A 339 -7.31 -26.45 -10.34
N ALA A 340 -6.44 -26.35 -9.34
CA ALA A 340 -6.59 -27.07 -8.07
C ALA A 340 -7.93 -26.75 -7.40
N ARG A 341 -8.25 -25.45 -7.26
CA ARG A 341 -9.52 -24.98 -6.69
C ARG A 341 -10.72 -25.45 -7.52
N SER A 342 -10.62 -25.48 -8.86
CA SER A 342 -11.69 -25.96 -9.75
C SER A 342 -12.03 -27.44 -9.58
N PHE A 343 -11.09 -28.22 -9.03
CA PHE A 343 -11.27 -29.64 -8.72
C PHE A 343 -11.46 -29.92 -7.22
N GLY A 344 -11.71 -28.89 -6.40
CA GLY A 344 -11.98 -29.06 -4.97
C GLY A 344 -10.76 -29.18 -4.07
N ILE A 345 -9.56 -28.91 -4.58
CA ILE A 345 -8.33 -29.03 -3.81
C ILE A 345 -8.05 -27.67 -3.15
N PRO A 346 -7.98 -27.58 -1.81
CA PRO A 346 -7.61 -26.34 -1.14
C PRO A 346 -6.21 -25.91 -1.58
N ALA A 347 -6.10 -24.73 -2.18
CA ALA A 347 -4.85 -24.23 -2.75
C ALA A 347 -4.70 -22.72 -2.54
N ARG A 348 -3.45 -22.27 -2.43
CA ARG A 348 -3.06 -20.87 -2.23
C ARG A 348 -1.69 -20.59 -2.82
N LEU A 349 -1.34 -19.32 -2.94
CA LEU A 349 0.07 -18.89 -3.02
C LEU A 349 0.58 -18.69 -1.59
N ASP A 350 1.76 -19.24 -1.29
CA ASP A 350 2.46 -19.08 -0.02
C ASP A 350 2.62 -17.59 0.33
N PRO A 351 2.25 -17.13 1.53
CA PRO A 351 2.39 -15.73 1.95
C PRO A 351 3.83 -15.17 1.81
N ILE A 352 4.83 -16.04 1.87
CA ILE A 352 6.25 -15.68 1.87
C ILE A 352 6.85 -15.74 0.48
N GLY A 353 6.98 -16.94 -0.08
CA GLY A 353 7.65 -17.16 -1.35
C GLY A 353 6.72 -17.03 -2.55
N ARG A 354 5.42 -16.75 -2.33
CA ARG A 354 4.36 -16.74 -3.36
C ARG A 354 4.26 -18.04 -4.16
N ARG A 355 4.90 -19.12 -3.68
CA ARG A 355 4.90 -20.43 -4.32
C ARG A 355 3.53 -21.08 -4.16
N PRO A 356 3.02 -21.79 -5.18
CA PRO A 356 1.75 -22.48 -5.07
C PRO A 356 1.84 -23.61 -4.05
N GLN A 357 0.81 -23.71 -3.21
CA GLN A 357 0.64 -24.76 -2.22
C GLN A 357 -0.74 -25.40 -2.39
N PHE A 358 -0.84 -26.69 -2.07
CA PHE A 358 -2.13 -27.37 -1.89
C PHE A 358 -2.16 -28.08 -0.54
N ARG A 359 -3.37 -28.30 0.00
CA ARG A 359 -3.54 -29.02 1.27
C ARG A 359 -3.71 -30.52 1.04
N GLN A 360 -2.89 -31.33 1.70
CA GLN A 360 -2.99 -32.79 1.70
C GLN A 360 -2.62 -33.34 3.08
N GLY A 361 -3.43 -34.25 3.63
CA GLY A 361 -3.18 -34.83 4.95
C GLY A 361 -3.16 -33.80 6.09
N GLY A 362 -3.87 -32.67 5.95
CA GLY A 362 -3.87 -31.57 6.93
C GLY A 362 -2.70 -30.60 6.83
N ALA A 363 -1.69 -30.88 5.99
CA ALA A 363 -0.52 -30.04 5.80
C ALA A 363 -0.53 -29.32 4.44
N TRP A 364 0.14 -28.16 4.37
CA TRP A 364 0.42 -27.47 3.12
C TRP A 364 1.63 -28.10 2.42
N VAL A 365 1.47 -28.44 1.15
CA VAL A 365 2.49 -29.04 0.31
C VAL A 365 2.87 -28.08 -0.81
N ASP A 366 4.15 -27.74 -0.89
CA ASP A 366 4.69 -26.85 -1.92
C ASP A 366 4.69 -27.50 -3.31
N VAL A 367 4.44 -26.66 -4.32
CA VAL A 367 4.46 -27.04 -5.72
C VAL A 367 5.56 -26.28 -6.45
N ARG A 368 6.38 -27.02 -7.19
CA ARG A 368 7.52 -26.47 -7.94
C ARG A 368 7.23 -26.46 -9.43
N LEU A 369 6.98 -25.31 -10.05
CA LEU A 369 6.62 -25.25 -11.49
C LEU A 369 7.78 -24.90 -12.42
N GLY A 370 8.87 -24.34 -11.89
CA GLY A 370 10.07 -23.97 -12.66
C GLY A 370 10.94 -25.17 -13.03
N ARG A 371 11.86 -24.96 -14.00
CA ARG A 371 12.89 -25.93 -14.42
C ARG A 371 14.12 -25.97 -13.51
N GLU A 372 14.32 -24.95 -12.68
CA GLU A 372 15.49 -24.85 -11.81
C GLU A 372 15.47 -25.91 -10.71
N ARG A 373 16.59 -26.61 -10.60
CA ARG A 373 16.90 -27.51 -9.49
C ARG A 373 17.33 -26.66 -8.30
N VAL A 374 16.40 -25.88 -7.75
CA VAL A 374 16.59 -25.30 -6.42
C VAL A 374 16.55 -26.46 -5.44
N GLU A 375 17.52 -26.54 -4.53
CA GLU A 375 17.61 -27.56 -3.48
C GLU A 375 16.22 -27.84 -2.88
N PRO A 376 15.90 -29.09 -2.49
CA PRO A 376 14.79 -29.33 -1.59
C PRO A 376 15.05 -28.51 -0.33
N ASP A 377 14.52 -27.29 -0.25
CA ASP A 377 14.07 -26.74 1.03
C ASP A 377 13.13 -27.85 1.51
N GLY A 378 13.65 -28.68 2.41
CA GLY A 378 13.03 -29.94 2.75
C GLY A 378 11.66 -29.67 3.33
N GLN A 379 11.02 -30.69 3.88
CA GLN A 379 9.98 -30.47 4.86
C GLN A 379 10.59 -29.84 6.14
N ALA A 380 11.37 -28.76 6.02
CA ALA A 380 11.84 -27.97 7.13
C ALA A 380 10.58 -27.43 7.80
N GLN A 381 10.34 -27.92 9.02
CA GLN A 381 9.23 -27.50 9.84
C GLN A 381 9.24 -25.97 9.93
N ALA A 382 8.11 -25.35 9.59
CA ALA A 382 7.97 -23.90 9.70
C ALA A 382 8.32 -23.44 11.12
N GLY A 383 8.98 -22.30 11.22
CA GLY A 383 9.15 -21.60 12.49
C GLY A 383 8.00 -20.61 12.71
N VAL A 384 8.00 -19.96 13.86
CA VAL A 384 7.06 -18.90 14.20
C VAL A 384 7.84 -17.64 14.55
N ILE A 385 7.53 -16.53 13.91
CA ILE A 385 8.01 -15.20 14.32
C ILE A 385 6.96 -14.63 15.27
N HIS A 386 7.37 -14.28 16.49
CA HIS A 386 6.52 -13.63 17.48
C HIS A 386 6.96 -12.18 17.64
N LEU A 387 6.18 -11.25 17.09
CA LEU A 387 6.40 -9.81 17.24
C LEU A 387 5.90 -9.37 18.62
N THR A 388 6.75 -8.74 19.41
CA THR A 388 6.33 -8.18 20.71
C THR A 388 6.38 -6.65 20.64
N ARG A 389 5.21 -6.02 20.66
CA ARG A 389 5.06 -4.56 20.67
C ARG A 389 5.56 -3.99 22.00
N GLN A 390 6.52 -3.07 21.95
CA GLN A 390 7.14 -2.47 23.14
C GLN A 390 6.92 -0.96 23.19
N GLY A 391 6.35 -0.48 24.30
CA GLY A 391 5.99 0.92 24.51
C GLY A 391 4.60 1.28 23.97
N ASP A 392 4.00 2.34 24.51
CA ASP A 392 2.61 2.72 24.22
C ASP A 392 2.39 3.01 22.72
N ALA A 393 3.37 3.65 22.08
CA ALA A 393 3.30 4.01 20.66
C ALA A 393 3.53 2.82 19.70
N ALA A 394 4.01 1.66 20.18
CA ALA A 394 4.15 0.47 19.33
C ALA A 394 2.80 -0.18 18.98
N SER A 395 1.73 0.16 19.70
CA SER A 395 0.36 -0.24 19.35
C SER A 395 -0.07 0.34 17.99
N GLN A 396 0.43 1.52 17.62
CA GLN A 396 0.14 2.23 16.37
C GLN A 396 1.01 1.77 15.18
N LEU A 397 1.88 0.78 15.37
CA LEU A 397 2.73 0.27 14.29
C LEU A 397 1.93 -0.64 13.36
N GLU A 398 1.91 -0.27 12.08
CA GLU A 398 1.06 -0.85 11.05
C GLU A 398 1.96 -1.59 10.04
N TYR A 399 1.61 -2.85 9.73
CA TYR A 399 2.36 -3.62 8.74
C TYR A 399 2.16 -3.01 7.35
N TYR A 400 3.21 -2.94 6.53
CA TYR A 400 3.22 -2.21 5.24
C TYR A 400 3.10 -0.69 5.30
N ARG A 401 2.84 -0.08 6.46
CA ARG A 401 2.90 1.39 6.60
C ARG A 401 4.12 1.82 7.39
N HIS A 402 4.27 1.27 8.59
CA HIS A 402 5.35 1.59 9.51
C HIS A 402 6.45 0.52 9.52
N PHE A 403 6.10 -0.76 9.31
CA PHE A 403 7.09 -1.83 9.32
C PHE A 403 6.80 -2.95 8.32
N ALA A 404 7.85 -3.70 7.96
CA ALA A 404 7.74 -4.87 7.10
C ALA A 404 8.77 -5.94 7.49
N LEU A 405 8.42 -7.21 7.24
CA LEU A 405 9.33 -8.34 7.37
C LEU A 405 9.80 -8.77 5.98
N SER A 406 11.10 -8.97 5.81
CA SER A 406 11.69 -9.45 4.55
C SER A 406 12.58 -10.65 4.78
N ARG A 407 12.43 -11.71 3.99
CA ARG A 407 13.30 -12.89 4.01
C ARG A 407 14.36 -12.77 2.92
N LEU A 408 15.61 -13.05 3.25
CA LEU A 408 16.66 -13.20 2.24
C LEU A 408 16.48 -14.53 1.51
N THR A 409 16.28 -14.47 0.19
CA THR A 409 16.15 -15.63 -0.70
C THR A 409 16.98 -15.37 -1.96
N ASN A 410 17.91 -16.28 -2.28
CA ASN A 410 18.83 -16.15 -3.42
C ASN A 410 19.55 -14.78 -3.44
N ASN A 411 20.11 -14.36 -2.30
CA ASN A 411 20.83 -13.09 -2.13
C ASN A 411 19.98 -11.82 -2.42
N THR A 412 18.64 -11.93 -2.37
CA THR A 412 17.71 -10.81 -2.52
C THR A 412 16.66 -10.83 -1.41
N PHE A 413 16.22 -9.67 -0.94
CA PHE A 413 15.16 -9.60 0.06
C PHE A 413 13.77 -9.67 -0.57
N GLN A 414 12.95 -10.58 -0.04
CA GLN A 414 11.55 -10.73 -0.42
C GLN A 414 10.68 -10.35 0.77
N VAL A 415 9.86 -9.31 0.60
CA VAL A 415 8.95 -8.86 1.64
C VAL A 415 7.81 -9.87 1.82
N LEU A 416 7.53 -10.24 3.07
CA LEU A 416 6.47 -11.16 3.43
C LEU A 416 5.11 -10.47 3.28
N ARG A 417 4.17 -11.14 2.61
CA ARG A 417 2.79 -10.64 2.40
C ARG A 417 1.80 -11.52 3.15
N PHE A 418 1.38 -11.07 4.32
CA PHE A 418 0.55 -11.90 5.22
C PHE A 418 -0.95 -11.88 4.91
N ARG A 419 -1.48 -10.89 4.16
CA ARG A 419 -2.86 -10.88 3.62
C ARG A 419 -2.97 -10.02 2.37
N ASP A 420 -3.69 -10.55 1.38
CA ASP A 420 -4.09 -10.01 0.07
C ASP A 420 -3.11 -9.05 -0.65
N LEU A 421 -3.50 -8.61 -1.85
CA LEU A 421 -2.67 -7.77 -2.72
C LEU A 421 -3.08 -6.30 -2.67
N ASP A 422 -4.23 -6.02 -2.06
CA ASP A 422 -4.73 -4.68 -1.90
C ASP A 422 -4.20 -4.12 -0.58
N GLU A 423 -3.00 -3.53 -0.68
CA GLU A 423 -2.26 -2.87 0.41
C GLU A 423 -3.11 -1.79 1.10
N ALA A 424 -4.11 -1.21 0.43
CA ALA A 424 -5.02 -0.21 1.01
C ALA A 424 -6.18 -0.83 1.81
N SER A 425 -6.39 -2.15 1.70
CA SER A 425 -7.46 -2.89 2.38
C SER A 425 -6.94 -3.85 3.44
N PHE A 426 -5.65 -3.75 3.80
CA PHE A 426 -5.05 -4.65 4.76
C PHE A 426 -5.77 -4.51 6.11
N ASP A 427 -6.46 -5.58 6.51
CA ASP A 427 -7.19 -5.65 7.78
C ASP A 427 -6.20 -5.81 8.94
N GLU A 428 -5.84 -4.68 9.55
CA GLU A 428 -4.95 -4.59 10.70
C GLU A 428 -5.54 -5.19 11.96
N VAL A 429 -6.86 -5.10 12.12
CA VAL A 429 -7.60 -5.65 13.28
C VAL A 429 -7.43 -7.17 13.34
N GLY A 430 -7.27 -7.83 12.19
CA GLY A 430 -6.99 -9.25 12.09
C GLY A 430 -5.50 -9.64 11.99
N PHE A 431 -4.55 -8.70 12.07
CA PHE A 431 -3.13 -9.02 11.99
C PHE A 431 -2.66 -9.76 13.25
N SER A 432 -2.12 -10.97 13.06
CA SER A 432 -1.55 -11.73 14.16
C SER A 432 -0.07 -11.39 14.32
N ASP A 433 0.34 -11.05 15.55
CA ASP A 433 1.75 -10.91 15.90
C ASP A 433 2.48 -12.27 15.97
N LEU A 434 1.78 -13.39 15.76
CA LEU A 434 2.33 -14.74 15.63
C LEU A 434 2.28 -15.16 14.15
N LEU A 435 3.43 -15.17 13.50
CA LEU A 435 3.57 -15.35 12.06
C LEU A 435 4.29 -16.66 11.76
N GLU A 436 3.59 -17.62 11.17
CA GLU A 436 4.24 -18.83 10.64
C GLU A 436 5.13 -18.45 9.46
N ALA A 437 6.41 -18.83 9.54
CA ALA A 437 7.40 -18.45 8.54
C ALA A 437 8.44 -19.52 8.27
N ARG A 438 9.02 -19.49 7.06
CA ARG A 438 10.05 -20.43 6.66
C ARG A 438 11.35 -20.14 7.40
N PRO A 439 12.13 -21.15 7.81
CA PRO A 439 13.46 -20.93 8.33
C PRO A 439 14.32 -20.11 7.36
N GLY A 440 15.16 -19.23 7.88
CA GLY A 440 16.01 -18.37 7.06
C GLY A 440 16.44 -17.10 7.79
N TYR A 441 17.06 -16.22 7.02
CA TYR A 441 17.51 -14.92 7.50
C TYR A 441 16.50 -13.83 7.13
N TYR A 442 16.21 -12.97 8.10
CA TYR A 442 15.13 -12.01 8.05
C TYR A 442 15.60 -10.61 8.43
N TRP A 443 15.00 -9.62 7.81
CA TRP A 443 15.01 -8.22 8.24
C TRP A 443 13.61 -7.83 8.72
N LEU A 444 13.51 -7.38 9.97
CA LEU A 444 12.42 -6.52 10.42
C LEU A 444 12.84 -5.08 10.17
N THR A 445 12.14 -4.39 9.28
CA THR A 445 12.39 -2.99 8.98
C THR A 445 11.26 -2.15 9.56
N VAL A 446 11.61 -1.10 10.30
CA VAL A 446 10.65 -0.14 10.86
C VAL A 446 11.08 1.26 10.44
N GLY A 447 10.13 2.10 10.02
CA GLY A 447 10.40 3.48 9.65
C GLY A 447 9.24 4.40 9.96
N LEU A 448 9.59 5.61 10.38
CA LEU A 448 8.68 6.70 10.67
C LEU A 448 8.97 7.85 9.72
N ARG A 449 7.92 8.34 9.07
CA ARG A 449 7.99 9.52 8.22
C ARG A 449 7.85 10.77 9.08
N LEU A 450 8.81 11.67 8.96
CA LEU A 450 8.84 12.95 9.63
C LEU A 450 8.06 14.03 8.84
N PRO A 451 7.70 15.16 9.48
CA PRO A 451 6.97 16.25 8.82
C PRO A 451 7.64 16.81 7.55
N ASP A 452 8.97 16.84 7.52
CA ASP A 452 9.76 17.27 6.37
C ASP A 452 9.79 16.23 5.23
N GLY A 453 9.08 15.11 5.39
CA GLY A 453 9.00 13.99 4.45
C GLY A 453 10.16 13.01 4.55
N SER A 454 11.20 13.30 5.32
CA SER A 454 12.29 12.36 5.60
C SER A 454 11.80 11.16 6.40
N VAL A 455 12.53 10.06 6.33
CA VAL A 455 12.22 8.85 7.09
C VAL A 455 13.37 8.53 8.01
N ARG A 456 13.07 8.37 9.29
CA ARG A 456 13.99 7.76 10.27
C ARG A 456 13.53 6.34 10.54
N GLY A 457 14.46 5.41 10.54
CA GLY A 457 14.12 4.00 10.73
C GLY A 457 15.30 3.15 11.13
N TRP A 458 15.01 1.87 11.29
CA TRP A 458 15.99 0.88 11.67
C TRP A 458 15.65 -0.48 11.06
N VAL A 459 16.67 -1.33 10.98
CA VAL A 459 16.58 -2.71 10.50
C VAL A 459 17.12 -3.64 11.58
N GLN A 460 16.33 -4.65 11.96
CA GLN A 460 16.75 -5.78 12.79
C GLN A 460 16.96 -7.03 11.92
N PRO A 461 18.21 -7.46 11.76
CA PRO A 461 18.50 -8.82 11.32
C PRO A 461 18.14 -9.87 12.37
N PHE A 462 17.60 -11.00 11.92
CA PHE A 462 17.52 -12.20 12.75
C PHE A 462 17.44 -13.47 11.90
N TYR A 463 17.81 -14.59 12.50
CA TYR A 463 17.58 -15.91 11.92
C TYR A 463 16.36 -16.56 12.56
N LEU A 464 15.57 -17.25 11.74
CA LEU A 464 14.53 -18.18 12.14
C LEU A 464 14.99 -19.61 11.81
N ARG A 465 15.04 -20.49 12.80
CA ARG A 465 15.42 -21.90 12.66
C ARG A 465 14.18 -22.80 12.48
N PRO A 466 14.33 -24.01 11.92
CA PRO A 466 13.22 -24.96 11.78
C PRO A 466 12.55 -25.28 13.12
N GLY A 467 11.22 -25.15 13.16
CA GLY A 467 10.38 -25.45 14.33
C GLY A 467 10.55 -24.52 15.53
N GLU A 468 11.36 -23.46 15.45
CA GLU A 468 11.55 -22.54 16.56
C GLU A 468 10.49 -21.43 16.58
N THR A 469 10.17 -20.91 17.76
CA THR A 469 9.48 -19.62 17.91
C THR A 469 10.52 -18.54 18.21
N ARG A 470 10.72 -17.61 17.28
CA ARG A 470 11.63 -16.48 17.42
C ARG A 470 10.87 -15.23 17.85
N THR A 471 11.12 -14.75 19.06
CA THR A 471 10.58 -13.47 19.54
C THR A 471 11.44 -12.30 19.05
N VAL A 472 10.80 -11.29 18.47
CA VAL A 472 11.45 -10.09 17.92
C VAL A 472 10.72 -8.83 18.43
N PRO A 473 11.41 -7.89 19.08
CA PRO A 473 10.79 -6.68 19.57
C PRO A 473 10.41 -5.75 18.42
N LEU A 474 9.18 -5.25 18.45
CA LEU A 474 8.66 -4.22 17.57
C LEU A 474 8.50 -2.93 18.40
N ALA A 475 9.43 -2.00 18.23
CA ALA A 475 9.49 -0.78 19.01
C ALA A 475 9.74 0.44 18.13
N LEU A 476 9.17 1.57 18.56
CA LEU A 476 9.61 2.89 18.12
C LEU A 476 10.77 3.33 19.00
N GLN A 477 11.91 3.65 18.40
CA GLN A 477 13.02 4.21 19.16
C GLN A 477 12.72 5.68 19.46
N SER A 478 12.60 6.01 20.76
CA SER A 478 12.10 7.27 21.32
C SER A 478 12.87 8.52 20.89
N ASP A 479 14.11 8.38 20.42
CA ASP A 479 14.96 9.51 20.00
C ASP A 479 14.62 10.03 18.59
N ALA A 480 13.58 9.46 17.95
CA ALA A 480 13.21 9.75 16.58
C ALA A 480 12.35 11.02 16.37
N LEU A 481 11.77 11.56 17.44
CA LEU A 481 10.50 12.30 17.36
C LEU A 481 10.48 13.69 18.02
N GLN A 482 11.61 14.20 18.53
CA GLN A 482 11.68 15.62 18.89
C GLN A 482 11.69 16.46 17.60
N GLY A 483 10.53 16.96 17.20
CA GLY A 483 10.43 18.04 16.22
C GLY A 483 10.99 19.32 16.82
N ASP A 484 11.87 20.01 16.09
CA ASP A 484 12.31 21.34 16.47
C ASP A 484 11.12 22.31 16.39
N SER A 485 10.97 23.19 17.38
CA SER A 485 9.97 24.25 17.36
C SER A 485 10.21 25.17 16.16
N LEU A 486 9.16 25.42 15.37
CA LEU A 486 9.18 26.31 14.20
C LEU A 486 8.96 27.78 14.59
N GLY A 487 8.70 28.06 15.86
CA GLY A 487 8.35 29.37 16.40
C GLY A 487 7.17 29.30 17.36
N TYR A 488 6.69 30.46 17.79
CA TYR A 488 5.58 30.58 18.73
C TYR A 488 4.35 31.19 18.05
N MET A 489 3.19 30.65 18.41
CA MET A 489 1.90 31.16 17.99
C MET A 489 1.53 32.38 18.85
N GLY A 490 1.11 33.46 18.20
CA GLY A 490 0.46 34.61 18.85
C GLY A 490 -1.05 34.43 18.95
N GLU A 491 -1.72 35.32 19.68
CA GLU A 491 -3.19 35.37 19.70
C GLU A 491 -3.74 35.71 18.31
N LEU A 492 -4.85 35.06 17.95
CA LEU A 492 -5.50 35.22 16.66
C LEU A 492 -7.01 35.43 16.84
N ALA A 493 -7.54 36.46 16.19
CA ALA A 493 -8.98 36.72 16.15
C ALA A 493 -9.56 36.26 14.81
N LEU A 494 -10.53 35.37 14.86
CA LEU A 494 -11.32 34.89 13.71
C LEU A 494 -12.81 35.12 13.97
N HIS A 495 -13.64 34.85 12.97
CA HIS A 495 -15.10 34.91 13.11
C HIS A 495 -15.72 33.54 12.82
N GLU A 496 -16.54 32.97 13.68
CA GLU A 496 -17.35 31.80 13.35
C GLU A 496 -18.21 32.09 12.11
N VAL A 497 -18.58 31.03 11.37
CA VAL A 497 -19.57 31.11 10.28
C VAL A 497 -20.91 31.70 10.78
N SER A 498 -21.21 31.58 12.08
CA SER A 498 -22.36 32.18 12.75
C SER A 498 -22.27 33.70 12.97
N GLY A 499 -21.09 34.31 12.73
CA GLY A 499 -20.78 35.73 12.96
C GLY A 499 -20.19 36.04 14.35
N LYS A 500 -20.06 35.05 15.23
CA LYS A 500 -19.47 35.21 16.57
C LYS A 500 -17.94 35.31 16.49
N ALA A 501 -17.33 36.22 17.24
CA ALA A 501 -15.86 36.28 17.30
C ALA A 501 -15.28 35.04 18.01
N VAL A 502 -14.26 34.43 17.40
CA VAL A 502 -13.47 33.33 17.95
C VAL A 502 -12.08 33.87 18.26
N GLN A 503 -11.70 33.82 19.53
CA GLN A 503 -10.36 34.18 19.97
C GLN A 503 -9.57 32.90 20.16
N VAL A 504 -8.49 32.76 19.39
CA VAL A 504 -7.51 31.68 19.51
C VAL A 504 -6.41 32.21 20.42
N THR A 505 -6.40 31.74 21.66
CA THR A 505 -5.53 32.22 22.77
C THR A 505 -4.81 31.05 23.45
N PRO A 506 -3.89 31.28 24.40
CA PRO A 506 -3.26 30.21 25.17
C PRO A 506 -4.21 29.19 25.78
N ASP A 507 -5.42 29.62 26.16
CA ASP A 507 -6.45 28.72 26.69
C ASP A 507 -6.99 27.75 25.62
N THR A 508 -7.07 28.20 24.35
CA THR A 508 -7.52 27.37 23.22
C THR A 508 -6.57 26.20 22.96
N TRP A 509 -5.25 26.44 23.03
CA TRP A 509 -4.24 25.41 22.78
C TRP A 509 -3.61 24.86 24.06
N ALA A 510 -4.24 25.04 25.23
CA ALA A 510 -3.71 24.56 26.52
C ALA A 510 -3.46 23.04 26.57
N LYS A 511 -4.14 22.27 25.71
CA LYS A 511 -3.95 20.82 25.49
C LYS A 511 -3.43 20.50 24.09
N GLY A 512 -2.87 21.50 23.41
CA GLY A 512 -2.55 21.47 22.00
C GLY A 512 -3.72 21.85 21.09
N MET A 513 -3.42 22.19 19.84
CA MET A 513 -4.40 22.63 18.84
C MET A 513 -3.95 22.25 17.43
N LEU A 514 -4.90 21.78 16.61
CA LEU A 514 -4.81 21.81 15.16
C LEU A 514 -5.49 23.09 14.66
N LEU A 515 -4.74 23.93 13.96
CA LEU A 515 -5.25 25.10 13.26
C LEU A 515 -5.04 24.92 11.77
N ALA A 516 -6.10 24.95 10.98
CA ALA A 516 -6.00 24.78 9.53
C ALA A 516 -6.83 25.78 8.75
N TRP A 517 -6.26 26.30 7.66
CA TRP A 517 -7.04 26.98 6.61
C TRP A 517 -7.37 25.99 5.50
N ILE A 518 -8.64 25.92 5.11
CA ILE A 518 -9.16 24.89 4.19
C ILE A 518 -9.97 25.51 3.04
N GLU A 519 -10.06 24.78 1.93
CA GLU A 519 -11.00 25.02 0.83
C GLU A 519 -11.94 23.80 0.72
N PRO A 520 -13.09 23.78 1.43
CA PRO A 520 -13.92 22.58 1.61
C PRO A 520 -14.40 21.92 0.32
N ASP A 521 -14.56 22.70 -0.74
CA ASP A 521 -14.97 22.19 -2.05
C ASP A 521 -13.83 21.49 -2.81
N ARG A 522 -12.58 21.70 -2.41
CA ARG A 522 -11.40 21.10 -3.05
C ARG A 522 -11.00 19.79 -2.39
N GLU A 523 -10.63 18.83 -3.24
CA GLU A 523 -10.24 17.47 -2.85
C GLU A 523 -9.17 17.41 -1.74
N PRO A 524 -8.10 18.24 -1.75
CA PRO A 524 -7.11 18.23 -0.66
C PRO A 524 -7.73 18.49 0.72
N SER A 525 -8.62 19.47 0.85
CA SER A 525 -9.27 19.76 2.13
C SER A 525 -10.34 18.72 2.48
N LYS A 526 -11.06 18.17 1.50
CA LYS A 526 -11.99 17.05 1.72
C LYS A 526 -11.27 15.85 2.34
N HIS A 527 -10.06 15.53 1.87
CA HIS A 527 -9.26 14.45 2.47
C HIS A 527 -8.85 14.74 3.91
N LEU A 528 -8.40 15.96 4.23
CA LEU A 528 -8.09 16.34 5.62
C LEU A 528 -9.32 16.21 6.52
N LEU A 529 -10.48 16.75 6.10
CA LEU A 529 -11.72 16.68 6.87
C LEU A 529 -12.16 15.23 7.11
N LYS A 530 -12.06 14.38 6.08
CA LYS A 530 -12.36 12.95 6.20
C LYS A 530 -11.42 12.26 7.18
N GLU A 531 -10.12 12.52 7.07
CA GLU A 531 -9.11 11.93 7.95
C GLU A 531 -9.29 12.36 9.41
N LEU A 532 -9.59 13.64 9.66
CA LEU A 532 -9.93 14.12 11.02
C LEU A 532 -11.17 13.43 11.57
N GLY A 533 -12.16 13.12 10.73
CA GLY A 533 -13.33 12.37 11.14
C GLY A 533 -13.06 10.90 11.43
N GLU A 534 -12.14 10.28 10.70
CA GLU A 534 -11.65 8.92 10.97
C GLU A 534 -10.84 8.85 12.27
N LEU A 535 -10.19 9.96 12.67
CA LEU A 535 -9.37 10.10 13.88
C LEU A 535 -10.09 10.79 15.05
N GLY A 536 -11.43 10.89 14.99
CA GLY A 536 -12.23 11.65 15.94
C GLY A 536 -11.92 11.32 17.41
N GLU A 537 -11.91 10.02 17.73
CA GLU A 537 -11.70 9.51 19.08
C GLU A 537 -10.30 9.85 19.62
N GLU A 538 -9.26 9.79 18.78
CA GLU A 538 -7.88 10.09 19.17
C GLU A 538 -7.68 11.58 19.49
N TYR A 539 -8.27 12.48 18.68
CA TYR A 539 -8.25 13.92 18.93
C TYR A 539 -9.01 14.27 20.22
N GLU A 540 -10.17 13.65 20.45
CA GLU A 540 -10.96 13.84 21.66
C GLU A 540 -10.23 13.31 22.91
N SER A 541 -9.58 12.15 22.81
CA SER A 541 -8.78 11.57 23.90
C SER A 541 -7.58 12.43 24.27
N LEU A 542 -6.92 13.06 23.29
CA LEU A 542 -5.85 14.02 23.53
C LEU A 542 -6.40 15.33 24.13
N GLY A 543 -7.64 15.67 23.79
CA GLY A 543 -8.35 16.86 24.25
C GLY A 543 -7.83 18.15 23.59
N CYS A 544 -7.20 18.03 22.42
CA CYS A 544 -6.69 19.17 21.67
C CYS A 544 -7.81 19.89 20.90
N ALA A 545 -7.67 21.20 20.72
CA ALA A 545 -8.64 21.98 19.96
C ALA A 545 -8.47 21.77 18.44
N VAL A 546 -9.57 21.79 17.69
CA VAL A 546 -9.56 21.73 16.22
C VAL A 546 -10.24 22.98 15.67
N VAL A 547 -9.46 23.84 15.01
CA VAL A 547 -9.92 25.12 14.44
C VAL A 547 -9.71 25.09 12.94
N LEU A 548 -10.80 25.21 12.18
CA LEU A 548 -10.82 25.15 10.73
C LEU A 548 -11.30 26.49 10.16
N ALA A 549 -10.41 27.24 9.54
CA ALA A 549 -10.67 28.55 8.95
C ALA A 549 -10.87 28.47 7.43
N VAL A 550 -11.74 29.33 6.89
CA VAL A 550 -12.02 29.46 5.46
C VAL A 550 -11.96 30.92 5.05
N GLY A 551 -11.45 31.23 3.86
CA GLY A 551 -11.57 32.57 3.29
C GLY A 551 -13.03 32.91 3.02
N GLU A 552 -13.45 34.14 3.33
CA GLU A 552 -14.85 34.59 3.16
C GLU A 552 -15.34 34.42 1.72
N GLU A 553 -14.47 34.63 0.73
CA GLU A 553 -14.73 34.44 -0.69
C GLU A 553 -14.80 32.97 -1.13
N ARG A 554 -14.42 32.04 -0.25
CA ARG A 554 -14.46 30.59 -0.46
C ARG A 554 -15.53 29.90 0.37
N LEU A 555 -16.39 30.67 1.06
CA LEU A 555 -17.55 30.15 1.74
C LEU A 555 -18.54 29.58 0.72
N SER A 556 -18.85 28.29 0.84
CA SER A 556 -19.86 27.63 0.01
C SER A 556 -20.87 26.88 0.88
N SER A 557 -21.99 26.49 0.27
CA SER A 557 -23.04 25.72 0.94
C SER A 557 -22.58 24.34 1.43
N SER A 558 -21.38 23.87 1.05
CA SER A 558 -20.80 22.62 1.53
C SER A 558 -20.21 22.74 2.94
N LEU A 559 -19.93 23.96 3.42
CA LEU A 559 -19.48 24.23 4.78
C LEU A 559 -20.65 24.44 5.75
N ALA A 560 -21.57 23.48 5.80
CA ALA A 560 -22.52 23.39 6.90
C ALA A 560 -21.85 22.58 8.02
N PRO A 561 -21.74 23.08 9.26
CA PRO A 561 -21.17 22.30 10.38
C PRO A 561 -21.83 20.92 10.56
N GLY A 562 -23.12 20.80 10.21
CA GLY A 562 -23.85 19.52 10.22
C GLY A 562 -23.53 18.55 9.07
N ALA A 563 -22.77 18.98 8.06
CA ALA A 563 -22.32 18.11 6.96
C ALA A 563 -21.14 17.20 7.34
N TYR A 564 -20.50 17.46 8.49
CA TYR A 564 -19.33 16.72 8.96
C TYR A 564 -19.54 16.16 10.37
N PRO A 565 -20.50 15.24 10.56
CA PRO A 565 -20.89 14.75 11.89
C PRO A 565 -19.80 13.90 12.58
N THR A 566 -18.82 13.42 11.83
CA THR A 566 -17.74 12.55 12.34
C THR A 566 -16.52 13.31 12.84
N LEU A 567 -16.46 14.64 12.65
CA LEU A 567 -15.32 15.43 13.12
C LEU A 567 -15.21 15.42 14.65
N PRO A 568 -13.99 15.62 15.21
CA PRO A 568 -13.79 15.68 16.65
C PRO A 568 -14.73 16.67 17.33
N GLN A 569 -15.30 16.27 18.47
CA GLN A 569 -16.23 17.10 19.22
C GLN A 569 -15.59 18.44 19.59
N GLY A 570 -16.32 19.54 19.32
CA GLY A 570 -15.84 20.89 19.59
C GLY A 570 -15.01 21.51 18.47
N THR A 571 -14.93 20.86 17.30
CA THR A 571 -14.36 21.47 16.09
C THR A 571 -15.05 22.80 15.76
N VAL A 572 -14.27 23.86 15.60
CA VAL A 572 -14.78 25.22 15.31
C VAL A 572 -14.50 25.59 13.86
N PHE A 573 -15.56 25.98 13.14
CA PHE A 573 -15.44 26.55 11.79
C PHE A 573 -15.42 28.08 11.84
N CYS A 574 -14.35 28.64 11.28
CA CYS A 574 -14.05 30.06 11.29
C CYS A 574 -13.95 30.63 9.87
N LEU A 575 -14.09 31.93 9.78
CA LEU A 575 -13.89 32.79 8.62
C LEU A 575 -12.72 33.72 8.89
N ASP A 576 -11.86 33.79 7.89
CA ASP A 576 -10.69 34.66 7.86
C ASP A 576 -10.77 35.54 6.61
N GLY A 577 -11.52 36.63 6.72
CA GLY A 577 -11.69 37.59 5.62
C GLY A 577 -10.34 38.16 5.19
N SER A 578 -10.03 38.10 3.90
CA SER A 578 -8.75 38.55 3.31
C SER A 578 -7.49 37.83 3.83
N TYR A 579 -7.63 36.67 4.49
CA TYR A 579 -6.53 35.89 5.09
C TYR A 579 -5.63 36.69 6.04
N VAL A 580 -6.21 37.63 6.79
CA VAL A 580 -5.48 38.42 7.79
C VAL A 580 -4.90 37.50 8.86
N GLY A 581 -5.67 36.50 9.27
CA GLY A 581 -5.26 35.51 10.26
C GLY A 581 -4.04 34.72 9.84
N VAL A 582 -3.99 34.23 8.59
CA VAL A 582 -2.78 33.55 8.11
C VAL A 582 -1.57 34.50 8.12
N GLY A 583 -1.76 35.75 7.71
CA GLY A 583 -0.70 36.76 7.72
C GLY A 583 -0.13 37.01 9.13
N LEU A 584 -0.97 36.95 10.17
CA LEU A 584 -0.53 37.05 11.56
C LEU A 584 0.32 35.84 11.97
N VAL A 585 -0.07 34.61 11.58
CA VAL A 585 0.72 33.40 11.84
C VAL A 585 2.08 33.48 11.14
N GLU A 586 2.10 33.89 9.87
CA GLU A 586 3.33 34.05 9.09
C GLU A 586 4.27 35.08 9.70
N SER A 587 3.72 36.21 10.15
CA SER A 587 4.49 37.25 10.83
C SER A 587 5.06 36.76 12.16
N ALA A 588 4.31 35.96 12.92
CA ALA A 588 4.77 35.39 14.19
C ALA A 588 5.91 34.37 13.99
N LEU A 589 5.84 33.57 12.91
CA LEU A 589 6.84 32.57 12.56
C LEU A 589 8.01 33.13 11.74
N GLY A 590 7.91 34.37 11.25
CA GLY A 590 8.90 34.98 10.35
C GLY A 590 9.04 34.23 9.01
N LYS A 591 7.99 33.52 8.58
CA LYS A 591 7.99 32.66 7.39
C LYS A 591 6.68 32.80 6.63
N THR A 592 6.74 32.88 5.31
CA THR A 592 5.57 32.84 4.44
C THR A 592 5.30 31.42 3.95
N PHE A 593 4.03 31.08 3.74
CA PHE A 593 3.62 29.79 3.21
C PHE A 593 2.89 29.94 1.88
N PRO A 594 3.08 29.00 0.94
CA PRO A 594 2.21 28.90 -0.23
C PRO A 594 0.74 28.85 0.20
N ARG A 595 -0.14 29.53 -0.55
CA ARG A 595 -1.60 29.51 -0.32
C ARG A 595 -2.25 28.25 -0.91
N ASP A 596 -1.55 27.12 -0.79
CA ASP A 596 -2.03 25.81 -1.19
C ASP A 596 -2.74 25.17 0.01
N PHE A 597 -4.07 25.26 0.00
CA PHE A 597 -4.89 24.72 1.08
C PHE A 597 -5.09 23.19 0.92
N PRO A 598 -5.17 22.41 2.02
CA PRO A 598 -5.15 22.88 3.40
C PRO A 598 -3.76 23.34 3.87
N LEU A 599 -3.72 24.47 4.59
CA LEU A 599 -2.55 24.93 5.33
C LEU A 599 -2.77 24.59 6.81
N VAL A 600 -2.00 23.66 7.35
CA VAL A 600 -2.22 23.06 8.68
C VAL A 600 -1.06 23.34 9.61
N PHE A 601 -1.37 23.70 10.85
CA PHE A 601 -0.43 23.93 11.95
C PHE A 601 -0.80 23.05 13.14
N ALA A 602 0.21 22.47 13.80
CA ALA A 602 0.04 21.91 15.14
C ALA A 602 0.73 22.82 16.17
N VAL A 603 -0.04 23.27 17.16
CA VAL A 603 0.41 24.15 18.24
C VAL A 603 0.35 23.39 19.54
N ASN A 604 1.44 23.27 20.29
CA ASN A 604 1.45 22.55 21.56
C ASN A 604 0.97 23.43 22.75
N ALA A 605 0.91 22.85 23.95
CA ALA A 605 0.46 23.54 25.18
C ALA A 605 1.26 24.80 25.54
N ARG A 606 2.51 24.91 25.07
CA ARG A 606 3.40 26.07 25.27
C ARG A 606 3.22 27.16 24.20
N GLY A 607 2.32 26.94 23.24
CA GLY A 607 2.14 27.82 22.10
C GLY A 607 3.22 27.64 21.03
N GLU A 608 4.05 26.61 21.08
CA GLU A 608 5.05 26.35 20.04
C GLU A 608 4.39 25.67 18.84
N VAL A 609 4.73 26.15 17.64
CA VAL A 609 4.35 25.49 16.39
C VAL A 609 5.32 24.35 16.13
N VAL A 610 4.85 23.12 16.27
CA VAL A 610 5.67 21.89 16.16
C VAL A 610 5.48 21.14 14.85
N TYR A 611 4.51 21.56 14.03
CA TYR A 611 4.24 21.01 12.71
C TYR A 611 3.60 22.06 11.80
N VAL A 612 3.99 22.07 10.53
CA VAL A 612 3.32 22.84 9.48
C VAL A 612 3.27 22.05 8.17
N SER A 613 2.17 22.13 7.44
CA SER A 613 2.05 21.58 6.08
C SER A 613 1.17 22.44 5.20
N THR A 614 1.55 22.57 3.92
CA THR A 614 0.73 23.13 2.84
C THR A 614 0.30 22.03 1.87
N GLY A 615 -0.92 22.15 1.34
CA GLY A 615 -1.58 21.10 0.57
C GLY A 615 -1.85 19.84 1.38
N TYR A 616 -2.64 18.91 0.83
CA TYR A 616 -2.91 17.65 1.52
C TYR A 616 -1.81 16.62 1.30
N ARG A 617 -1.46 15.90 2.37
CA ARG A 617 -0.56 14.75 2.38
C ARG A 617 -1.26 13.63 3.13
N ILE A 618 -1.17 12.40 2.62
CA ILE A 618 -1.79 11.23 3.27
C ILE A 618 -1.23 11.08 4.69
N GLY A 619 -2.11 10.91 5.69
CA GLY A 619 -1.71 10.74 7.08
C GLY A 619 -1.40 12.06 7.80
N MET A 620 -1.89 13.20 7.29
CA MET A 620 -1.63 14.52 7.85
C MET A 620 -2.25 14.69 9.24
N GLY A 621 -3.48 14.21 9.46
CA GLY A 621 -4.13 14.28 10.76
C GLY A 621 -3.36 13.47 11.81
N MET A 622 -2.93 12.26 11.43
CA MET A 622 -2.11 11.42 12.30
C MET A 622 -0.76 12.08 12.65
N GLN A 623 -0.12 12.76 11.70
CA GLN A 623 1.14 13.48 11.95
C GLN A 623 0.97 14.62 12.96
N VAL A 624 -0.17 15.34 12.91
CA VAL A 624 -0.49 16.37 13.92
C VAL A 624 -0.66 15.74 15.30
N LEU A 625 -1.41 14.65 15.43
CA LEU A 625 -1.56 13.94 16.71
C LEU A 625 -0.22 13.49 17.28
N GLN A 626 0.65 12.93 16.43
CA GLN A 626 1.98 12.51 16.83
C GLN A 626 2.81 13.69 17.33
N ALA A 627 2.85 14.80 16.58
CA ALA A 627 3.60 16.00 16.96
C ALA A 627 3.11 16.61 18.30
N LEU A 628 1.80 16.61 18.54
CA LEU A 628 1.23 17.11 19.80
C LEU A 628 1.47 16.16 20.98
N SER A 629 1.36 14.85 20.77
CA SER A 629 1.54 13.84 21.84
C SER A 629 2.99 13.72 22.32
N GLN A 630 3.96 14.19 21.52
CA GLN A 630 5.39 14.10 21.79
C GLN A 630 5.96 15.38 22.41
N SER A 631 5.16 16.45 22.49
CA SER A 631 5.54 17.69 23.16
C SER A 631 5.30 17.55 24.67
N PRO A 632 6.31 17.77 25.54
CA PRO A 632 6.09 17.73 26.98
C PRO A 632 5.08 18.81 27.39
N VAL A 633 4.13 18.43 28.26
CA VAL A 633 3.18 19.34 28.92
C VAL A 633 3.92 20.39 29.74
#